data_AF-A0A7W1UEX1-F1
#
_entry.id   AF-A0A7W1UEX1-F1
#
_cell.length_a   1.000
_cell.length_b   1.000
_cell.length_c   1.000
_cell.angle_alpha   90.00
_cell.angle_beta   90.00
_cell.angle_gamma   90.00
#
_symmetry.space_group_name_H-M   'P 1'
#
loop_
_entity.id
_entity.type
_entity.pdbx_description
1 polymer ?
#
loop_
_entity_poly.entity_id
_entity_poly.type
_entity_poly.pdbx_seq_one_letter_code
_entity_poly.pdbx_strand_id
1 'polypeptide(L)'
;MAFCKSANRIWNQFFFTGFSGESLGLLRIYIGIGLLFFHTYQFATVLTLNPIGTMYYFVEPIWYFKLLGIQYHIPVLSFAMYIILMGATVSMIAGKNTRTSILVIILCIFYLKGVRDSFSGDVHHRYIIPMQILFLFLLSRCGEVHSRDARPRHIHEGIQEWEASWPIKTMQLYVALFYFWSVIAKVRVSGWVWFAGEGRIQEVLIKRSVRWGVTDQGEVVKNGLSFELAQHPELIQLFGILVLAFELGFPLLLLIKSVKLRLAFIMGVTAFHISSFVLMDVNFLLIPFVYLIFFDLVPIHQWLKSRAWPLFRRGPSIAG
;
A
#
# COMPACT_ATOMS: atom_id res chain seq x y z
N MET A 1 -15.95 -26.43 27.31
CA MET A 1 -16.97 -26.27 26.23
C MET A 1 -17.49 -24.84 26.08
N ALA A 2 -17.81 -24.11 27.16
CA ALA A 2 -18.32 -22.72 27.08
C ALA A 2 -17.33 -21.71 26.46
N PHE A 3 -16.03 -21.81 26.78
CA PHE A 3 -14.99 -20.96 26.20
C PHE A 3 -14.91 -21.07 24.67
N CYS A 4 -14.94 -22.29 24.13
CA CYS A 4 -14.93 -22.54 22.67
C CYS A 4 -16.15 -21.92 21.97
N LYS A 5 -17.33 -21.96 22.58
CA LYS A 5 -18.54 -21.33 22.03
C LYS A 5 -18.41 -19.80 21.99
N SER A 6 -17.83 -19.19 23.04
CA SER A 6 -17.60 -17.74 23.09
C SER A 6 -16.56 -17.28 22.06
N ALA A 7 -15.44 -18.01 21.95
CA ALA A 7 -14.39 -17.70 20.98
C ALA A 7 -14.89 -17.80 19.54
N ASN A 8 -15.65 -18.85 19.20
CA ASN A 8 -16.25 -18.99 17.86
C ASN A 8 -17.22 -17.84 17.54
N ARG A 9 -18.05 -17.42 18.51
CA ARG A 9 -18.95 -16.28 18.32
C ARG A 9 -18.19 -14.98 18.04
N ILE A 10 -17.13 -14.69 18.80
CA ILE A 10 -16.31 -13.48 18.62
C ILE A 10 -15.60 -13.52 17.26
N TRP A 11 -15.04 -14.67 16.90
CA TRP A 11 -14.38 -14.86 15.61
C TRP A 11 -15.33 -14.59 14.44
N ASN A 12 -16.52 -15.20 14.48
CA ASN A 12 -17.50 -15.02 13.41
C ASN A 12 -18.02 -13.59 13.35
N GLN A 13 -18.25 -12.97 14.51
CA GLN A 13 -18.65 -11.57 14.57
C GLN A 13 -17.57 -10.65 13.98
N PHE A 14 -16.29 -10.91 14.25
CA PHE A 14 -15.21 -10.08 13.71
C PHE A 14 -15.08 -10.21 12.19
N PHE A 15 -15.02 -11.43 11.64
CA PHE A 15 -14.72 -11.65 10.22
C PHE A 15 -15.92 -11.50 9.30
N PHE A 16 -17.11 -11.85 9.75
CA PHE A 16 -18.26 -12.03 8.85
C PHE A 16 -19.33 -10.95 9.00
N THR A 17 -19.07 -9.88 9.75
CA THR A 17 -20.00 -8.75 9.90
C THR A 17 -19.32 -7.37 9.79
N GLY A 18 -20.12 -6.36 9.46
CA GLY A 18 -19.77 -4.94 9.54
C GLY A 18 -19.45 -4.26 8.21
N PHE A 19 -19.50 -4.96 7.07
CA PHE A 19 -19.28 -4.36 5.75
C PHE A 19 -20.25 -4.87 4.70
N SER A 20 -20.65 -3.97 3.80
CA SER A 20 -21.56 -4.26 2.69
C SER A 20 -20.80 -4.61 1.40
N GLY A 21 -21.48 -5.20 0.43
CA GLY A 21 -20.95 -5.35 -0.93
C GLY A 21 -20.53 -4.03 -1.57
N GLU A 22 -21.22 -2.93 -1.26
CA GLU A 22 -20.87 -1.57 -1.69
C GLU A 22 -19.52 -1.15 -1.13
N SER A 23 -19.27 -1.38 0.16
CA SER A 23 -17.99 -1.10 0.82
C SER A 23 -16.84 -1.84 0.12
N LEU A 24 -17.02 -3.12 -0.25
CA LEU A 24 -16.00 -3.91 -0.96
C LEU A 24 -15.73 -3.37 -2.37
N GLY A 25 -16.78 -3.07 -3.13
CA GLY A 25 -16.66 -2.53 -4.50
C GLY A 25 -15.97 -1.16 -4.53
N LEU A 26 -16.31 -0.29 -3.59
CA LEU A 26 -15.67 1.03 -3.40
C LEU A 26 -14.21 0.89 -2.99
N LEU A 27 -13.91 0.00 -2.06
CA LEU A 27 -12.53 -0.21 -1.60
C LEU A 27 -11.61 -0.62 -2.75
N ARG A 28 -12.06 -1.53 -3.63
CA ARG A 28 -11.36 -1.88 -4.87
C ARG A 28 -11.11 -0.66 -5.75
N ILE A 29 -12.09 0.23 -5.92
CA ILE A 29 -11.94 1.46 -6.72
C ILE A 29 -10.89 2.38 -6.10
N TYR A 30 -11.02 2.74 -4.82
CA TYR A 30 -10.14 3.71 -4.18
C TYR A 30 -8.70 3.19 -4.03
N ILE A 31 -8.53 1.91 -3.71
CA ILE A 31 -7.19 1.28 -3.69
C ILE A 31 -6.62 1.22 -5.11
N GLY A 32 -7.45 0.89 -6.11
CA GLY A 32 -7.04 0.92 -7.52
C GLY A 32 -6.54 2.30 -7.96
N ILE A 33 -7.24 3.38 -7.57
CA ILE A 33 -6.79 4.75 -7.82
C ILE A 33 -5.42 5.01 -7.17
N GLY A 34 -5.26 4.64 -5.90
CA GLY A 34 -3.97 4.75 -5.22
C GLY A 34 -2.85 3.97 -5.93
N LEU A 35 -3.18 2.78 -6.45
CA LEU A 35 -2.25 1.93 -7.20
C LEU A 35 -1.75 2.60 -8.48
N LEU A 36 -2.58 3.36 -9.21
CA LEU A 36 -2.13 4.08 -10.42
C LEU A 36 -0.97 5.05 -10.11
N PHE A 37 -1.12 5.84 -9.06
CA PHE A 37 -0.05 6.76 -8.62
C PHE A 37 1.16 5.99 -8.10
N PHE A 38 0.92 4.95 -7.30
CA PHE A 38 1.98 4.16 -6.71
C PHE A 38 2.82 3.41 -7.73
N HIS A 39 2.20 2.78 -8.75
CA HIS A 39 2.93 2.06 -9.79
C HIS A 39 3.86 2.99 -10.56
N THR A 40 3.35 4.17 -10.94
CA THR A 40 4.12 5.20 -11.64
C THR A 40 5.34 5.61 -10.83
N TYR A 41 5.15 5.88 -9.54
CA TYR A 41 6.25 6.24 -8.65
C TYR A 41 7.25 5.09 -8.46
N GLN A 42 6.77 3.87 -8.21
CA GLN A 42 7.63 2.73 -7.90
C GLN A 42 8.48 2.23 -9.07
N PHE A 43 8.03 2.48 -10.30
CA PHE A 43 8.72 2.04 -11.51
C PHE A 43 9.30 3.19 -12.33
N ALA A 44 9.23 4.44 -11.85
CA ALA A 44 9.78 5.61 -12.53
C ALA A 44 11.23 5.41 -12.98
N THR A 45 12.09 4.84 -12.13
CA THR A 45 13.51 4.58 -12.45
C THR A 45 13.72 3.49 -13.50
N VAL A 46 12.82 2.52 -13.61
CA VAL A 46 12.88 1.51 -14.68
C VAL A 46 12.43 2.15 -16.00
N LEU A 47 11.50 3.09 -15.94
CA LEU A 47 10.96 3.82 -17.09
C LEU A 47 11.89 4.93 -17.62
N THR A 48 12.98 5.27 -16.91
CA THR A 48 14.01 6.17 -17.44
C THR A 48 15.00 5.47 -18.38
N LEU A 49 14.95 4.14 -18.48
CA LEU A 49 15.81 3.36 -19.36
C LEU A 49 15.37 3.51 -20.83
N ASN A 50 16.31 3.42 -21.77
CA ASN A 50 15.97 3.43 -23.20
C ASN A 50 15.23 2.13 -23.57
N PRO A 51 13.97 2.18 -24.06
CA PRO A 51 13.20 0.98 -24.42
C PRO A 51 13.84 0.17 -25.56
N ILE A 52 14.61 0.81 -26.44
CA ILE A 52 15.34 0.18 -27.57
C ILE A 52 16.83 0.03 -27.21
N GLY A 53 17.18 0.17 -25.92
CA GLY A 53 18.53 -0.01 -25.41
C GLY A 53 18.99 -1.47 -25.44
N THR A 54 20.27 -1.68 -25.16
CA THR A 54 20.84 -3.03 -25.08
C THR A 54 20.26 -3.81 -23.90
N MET A 55 20.27 -5.13 -24.02
CA MET A 55 19.95 -6.02 -22.89
C MET A 55 21.12 -6.04 -21.91
N TYR A 56 20.83 -6.10 -20.62
CA TYR A 56 21.86 -6.14 -19.56
C TYR A 56 21.60 -7.29 -18.61
N TYR A 57 22.67 -7.86 -18.06
CA TYR A 57 22.55 -8.82 -16.96
C TYR A 57 22.10 -8.11 -15.68
N PHE A 58 21.27 -8.79 -14.89
CA PHE A 58 21.02 -8.35 -13.53
C PHE A 58 22.28 -8.51 -12.67
N VAL A 59 22.62 -7.45 -11.94
CA VAL A 59 23.77 -7.46 -11.03
C VAL A 59 23.54 -8.43 -9.88
N GLU A 60 22.35 -8.37 -9.28
CA GLU A 60 21.98 -9.24 -8.17
C GLU A 60 20.53 -9.70 -8.33
N PRO A 61 20.27 -10.72 -9.16
CA PRO A 61 18.92 -11.18 -9.39
C PRO A 61 18.29 -11.69 -8.10
N ILE A 62 17.09 -11.21 -7.81
CA ILE A 62 16.34 -11.67 -6.65
C ILE A 62 15.97 -13.16 -6.77
N TRP A 63 15.68 -13.79 -5.63
CA TRP A 63 15.57 -15.25 -5.53
C TRP A 63 14.62 -15.90 -6.54
N TYR A 64 13.48 -15.30 -6.86
CA TYR A 64 12.53 -15.90 -7.80
C TYR A 64 12.91 -15.70 -9.27
N PHE A 65 13.70 -14.67 -9.59
CA PHE A 65 14.32 -14.55 -10.91
C PHE A 65 15.42 -15.60 -11.08
N LYS A 66 16.22 -15.85 -10.04
CA LYS A 66 17.19 -16.96 -10.02
C LYS A 66 16.49 -18.31 -10.22
N LEU A 67 15.39 -18.56 -9.50
CA LEU A 67 14.61 -19.80 -9.64
C LEU A 67 14.03 -20.00 -11.05
N LEU A 68 13.54 -18.92 -11.68
CA LEU A 68 12.93 -18.97 -13.00
C LEU A 68 13.94 -18.86 -14.16
N GLY A 69 15.23 -18.72 -13.87
CA GLY A 69 16.27 -18.55 -14.90
C GLY A 69 16.23 -17.19 -15.62
N ILE A 70 15.59 -16.18 -15.02
CA ILE A 70 15.51 -14.82 -15.59
C ILE A 70 16.79 -14.06 -15.22
N GLN A 71 17.73 -13.99 -16.15
CA GLN A 71 19.06 -13.40 -15.92
C GLN A 71 19.27 -12.01 -16.56
N TYR A 72 18.43 -11.65 -17.53
CA TYR A 72 18.60 -10.47 -18.35
C TYR A 72 17.44 -9.49 -18.17
N HIS A 73 17.76 -8.22 -18.13
CA HIS A 73 16.81 -7.14 -18.33
C HIS A 73 16.61 -6.89 -19.82
N ILE A 74 15.35 -6.92 -20.24
CA ILE A 74 14.92 -6.55 -21.59
C ILE A 74 14.12 -5.23 -21.46
N PRO A 75 14.68 -4.07 -21.85
CA PRO A 75 14.06 -2.77 -21.61
C PRO A 75 12.65 -2.66 -22.19
N VAL A 76 12.44 -3.00 -23.46
CA VAL A 76 11.10 -2.95 -24.11
C VAL A 76 10.05 -3.76 -23.35
N LEU A 77 10.43 -4.89 -22.74
CA LEU A 77 9.51 -5.73 -21.98
C LEU A 77 9.07 -5.03 -20.69
N SER A 78 9.94 -4.28 -20.01
CA SER A 78 9.55 -3.47 -18.85
C SER A 78 8.51 -2.40 -19.20
N PHE A 79 8.66 -1.73 -20.35
CA PHE A 79 7.68 -0.75 -20.81
C PHE A 79 6.35 -1.41 -21.18
N ALA A 80 6.39 -2.51 -21.93
CA ALA A 80 5.19 -3.27 -22.28
C ALA A 80 4.45 -3.76 -21.04
N MET A 81 5.16 -4.34 -20.07
CA MET A 81 4.58 -4.82 -18.82
C MET A 81 4.02 -3.68 -17.95
N TYR A 82 4.63 -2.49 -17.98
CA TYR A 82 4.10 -1.31 -17.31
C TYR A 82 2.82 -0.80 -17.97
N ILE A 83 2.74 -0.75 -19.30
CA ILE A 83 1.52 -0.38 -20.02
C ILE A 83 0.38 -1.38 -19.70
N ILE A 84 0.69 -2.68 -19.72
CA ILE A 84 -0.26 -3.74 -19.35
C ILE A 84 -0.71 -3.58 -17.89
N LEU A 85 0.22 -3.31 -16.97
CA LEU A 85 -0.09 -3.05 -15.56
C LEU A 85 -1.07 -1.89 -15.41
N MET A 86 -0.78 -0.73 -16.03
CA MET A 86 -1.62 0.46 -15.92
C MET A 86 -3.00 0.22 -16.56
N GLY A 87 -3.05 -0.42 -17.74
CA GLY A 87 -4.30 -0.79 -18.40
C GLY A 87 -5.13 -1.76 -17.58
N ALA A 88 -4.51 -2.77 -16.97
CA ALA A 88 -5.18 -3.73 -16.09
C ALA A 88 -5.68 -3.06 -14.80
N THR A 89 -4.92 -2.12 -14.21
CA THR A 89 -5.37 -1.34 -13.04
C THR A 89 -6.57 -0.47 -13.38
N VAL A 90 -6.58 0.21 -14.53
CA VAL A 90 -7.76 0.97 -15.01
C VAL A 90 -8.94 0.04 -15.25
N SER A 91 -8.73 -1.13 -15.87
CA SER A 91 -9.77 -2.14 -16.08
C SER A 91 -10.34 -2.66 -14.77
N MET A 92 -9.48 -2.92 -13.78
CA MET A 92 -9.87 -3.31 -12.42
C MET A 92 -10.69 -2.21 -11.75
N ILE A 93 -10.33 -0.93 -11.86
CA ILE A 93 -11.10 0.19 -11.28
C ILE A 93 -12.49 0.28 -11.94
N ALA A 94 -12.54 0.21 -13.27
CA ALA A 94 -13.79 0.25 -14.03
C ALA A 94 -14.67 -1.00 -13.81
N GLY A 95 -14.10 -2.08 -13.27
CA GLY A 95 -14.78 -3.36 -13.12
C GLY A 95 -15.05 -4.02 -14.45
N LYS A 96 -14.04 -4.09 -15.31
CA LYS A 96 -14.09 -4.87 -16.54
C LYS A 96 -13.13 -6.04 -16.39
N ASN A 97 -13.63 -7.27 -16.55
CA ASN A 97 -12.90 -8.52 -16.31
C ASN A 97 -12.10 -8.46 -15.00
N THR A 98 -12.75 -8.11 -13.89
CA THR A 98 -12.10 -7.67 -12.64
C THR A 98 -11.09 -8.69 -12.13
N ARG A 99 -11.45 -9.98 -12.04
CA ARG A 99 -10.53 -11.05 -11.59
C ARG A 99 -9.33 -11.21 -12.52
N THR A 100 -9.55 -11.25 -13.83
CA THR A 100 -8.47 -11.34 -14.82
C THR A 100 -7.56 -10.13 -14.75
N SER A 101 -8.12 -8.93 -14.60
CA SER A 101 -7.36 -7.69 -14.45
C SER A 101 -6.49 -7.73 -13.19
N ILE A 102 -7.02 -8.17 -12.05
CA ILE A 102 -6.25 -8.34 -10.81
C ILE A 102 -5.12 -9.35 -10.99
N LEU A 103 -5.39 -10.49 -11.64
CA LEU A 103 -4.36 -11.50 -11.91
C LEU A 103 -3.23 -10.92 -12.78
N VAL A 104 -3.58 -10.18 -13.84
CA VAL A 104 -2.61 -9.50 -14.70
C VAL A 104 -1.79 -8.46 -13.91
N ILE A 105 -2.43 -7.66 -13.05
CA ILE A 105 -1.74 -6.71 -12.17
C ILE A 105 -0.72 -7.45 -11.30
N ILE A 106 -1.10 -8.55 -10.65
CA ILE A 106 -0.22 -9.36 -9.79
C ILE A 106 1.00 -9.86 -10.58
N LEU A 107 0.80 -10.43 -11.77
CA LEU A 107 1.87 -10.93 -12.62
C LEU A 107 2.80 -9.80 -13.11
N CYS A 108 2.23 -8.66 -13.50
CA CYS A 108 3.01 -7.50 -13.91
C CYS A 108 3.82 -6.91 -12.76
N ILE A 109 3.25 -6.80 -11.55
CA ILE A 109 3.99 -6.37 -10.36
C ILE A 109 5.12 -7.35 -10.07
N PHE A 110 4.88 -8.67 -10.12
CA PHE A 110 5.90 -9.67 -9.89
C PHE A 110 7.09 -9.51 -10.84
N TYR A 111 6.83 -9.35 -12.14
CA TYR A 111 7.88 -9.11 -13.13
C TYR A 111 8.59 -7.76 -12.91
N LEU A 112 7.85 -6.64 -12.85
CA LEU A 112 8.44 -5.30 -12.78
C LEU A 112 9.18 -5.05 -11.46
N LYS A 113 8.64 -5.55 -10.34
CA LYS A 113 9.35 -5.55 -9.05
C LYS A 113 10.61 -6.39 -9.15
N GLY A 114 10.54 -7.54 -9.82
CA GLY A 114 11.70 -8.39 -10.00
C GLY A 114 12.81 -7.75 -10.80
N VAL A 115 12.47 -7.07 -11.90
CA VAL A 115 13.41 -6.27 -12.68
C VAL A 115 14.06 -5.20 -11.81
N ARG A 116 13.25 -4.38 -11.13
CA ARG A 116 13.74 -3.25 -10.34
C ARG A 116 14.66 -3.70 -9.20
N ASP A 117 14.22 -4.69 -8.43
CA ASP A 117 14.96 -5.14 -7.24
C ASP A 117 16.21 -5.94 -7.64
N SER A 118 16.28 -6.46 -8.88
CA SER A 118 17.45 -7.17 -9.40
C SER A 118 18.59 -6.26 -9.89
N PHE A 119 18.35 -4.96 -10.04
CA PHE A 119 19.41 -4.01 -10.41
C PHE A 119 20.43 -3.78 -9.29
N SER A 120 19.99 -3.82 -8.03
CA SER A 120 20.84 -3.51 -6.87
C SER A 120 20.68 -4.49 -5.70
N GLY A 121 20.01 -5.64 -5.92
CA GLY A 121 19.79 -6.67 -4.90
C GLY A 121 18.81 -6.26 -3.79
N ASP A 122 18.13 -5.13 -3.92
CA ASP A 122 17.34 -4.57 -2.82
C ASP A 122 15.93 -5.15 -2.80
N VAL A 123 15.69 -6.08 -1.87
CA VAL A 123 14.36 -6.64 -1.59
C VAL A 123 13.50 -5.61 -0.86
N HIS A 124 12.88 -4.73 -1.65
CA HIS A 124 11.97 -3.74 -1.10
C HIS A 124 10.61 -4.37 -0.75
N HIS A 125 10.22 -4.23 0.52
CA HIS A 125 8.95 -4.71 1.08
C HIS A 125 7.73 -3.84 0.71
N ARG A 126 7.90 -2.84 -0.16
CA ARG A 126 6.88 -1.84 -0.54
C ARG A 126 5.62 -2.44 -1.16
N TYR A 127 5.74 -3.57 -1.84
CA TYR A 127 4.63 -4.27 -2.49
C TYR A 127 4.02 -5.39 -1.64
N ILE A 128 4.53 -5.67 -0.44
CA ILE A 128 4.00 -6.76 0.40
C ILE A 128 2.53 -6.46 0.76
N ILE A 129 2.21 -5.31 1.33
CA ILE A 129 0.79 -5.01 1.64
C ILE A 129 -0.12 -4.98 0.39
N PRO A 130 0.24 -4.26 -0.69
CA PRO A 130 -0.59 -4.19 -1.89
C PRO A 130 -0.84 -5.54 -2.56
N MET A 131 0.16 -6.42 -2.62
CA MET A 131 0.03 -7.75 -3.23
C MET A 131 -0.99 -8.61 -2.47
N GLN A 132 -0.97 -8.56 -1.14
CA GLN A 132 -1.90 -9.32 -0.31
C GLN A 132 -3.32 -8.77 -0.42
N ILE A 133 -3.48 -7.45 -0.54
CA ILE A 133 -4.78 -6.83 -0.81
C ILE A 133 -5.31 -7.25 -2.20
N LEU A 134 -4.47 -7.20 -3.24
CA LEU A 134 -4.83 -7.65 -4.59
C LEU A 134 -5.22 -9.14 -4.59
N PHE A 135 -4.49 -9.98 -3.85
CA PHE A 135 -4.83 -11.39 -3.71
C PHE A 135 -6.19 -11.60 -3.03
N LEU A 136 -6.48 -10.85 -1.97
CA LEU A 136 -7.80 -10.90 -1.32
C LEU A 136 -8.91 -10.37 -2.23
N PHE A 137 -8.64 -9.34 -3.04
CA PHE A 137 -9.59 -8.90 -4.07
C PHE A 137 -9.83 -9.98 -5.13
N LEU A 138 -8.78 -10.67 -5.59
CA LEU A 138 -8.88 -11.78 -6.56
C LEU A 138 -9.80 -12.90 -6.07
N LEU A 139 -9.70 -13.23 -4.77
CA LEU A 139 -10.50 -14.27 -4.13
C LEU A 139 -11.93 -13.81 -3.76
N SER A 140 -12.19 -12.50 -3.78
CA SER A 140 -13.48 -11.93 -3.40
C SER A 140 -14.44 -11.75 -4.60
N ARG A 141 -15.68 -11.30 -4.30
CA ARG A 141 -16.68 -10.86 -5.28
C ARG A 141 -16.65 -9.34 -5.54
N CYS A 142 -15.50 -8.68 -5.32
CA CYS A 142 -15.38 -7.21 -5.43
C CYS A 142 -15.73 -6.63 -6.80
N GLY A 143 -15.74 -7.45 -7.86
CA GLY A 143 -16.13 -7.07 -9.21
C GLY A 143 -17.64 -7.14 -9.50
N GLU A 144 -18.48 -7.50 -8.53
CA GLU A 144 -19.94 -7.59 -8.73
C GLU A 144 -20.69 -6.32 -8.28
N VAL A 145 -19.99 -5.35 -7.67
CA VAL A 145 -20.55 -4.08 -7.23
C VAL A 145 -19.72 -2.92 -7.81
N HIS A 146 -20.39 -1.86 -8.28
CA HIS A 146 -19.77 -0.73 -8.99
C HIS A 146 -18.85 -1.15 -10.16
N SER A 147 -19.33 -2.07 -10.98
CA SER A 147 -18.53 -2.76 -12.00
C SER A 147 -19.32 -2.94 -13.29
N ARG A 148 -18.64 -2.94 -14.43
CA ARG A 148 -19.23 -3.30 -15.74
C ARG A 148 -19.48 -4.80 -15.85
N ASP A 149 -18.76 -5.61 -15.07
CA ASP A 149 -18.95 -7.05 -14.98
C ASP A 149 -20.22 -7.44 -14.22
N ALA A 150 -20.81 -6.50 -13.47
CA ALA A 150 -22.10 -6.65 -12.82
C ALA A 150 -23.20 -6.73 -13.90
N ARG A 151 -23.29 -7.88 -14.57
CA ARG A 151 -24.44 -8.20 -15.43
C ARG A 151 -25.69 -8.22 -14.56
N PRO A 152 -26.89 -7.92 -15.11
CA PRO A 152 -28.17 -8.17 -14.44
C PRO A 152 -28.48 -9.68 -14.24
N ARG A 153 -27.49 -10.57 -14.40
CA ARG A 153 -27.64 -12.00 -14.14
C ARG A 153 -27.55 -12.22 -12.63
N HIS A 154 -28.71 -12.52 -12.04
CA HIS A 154 -28.95 -12.79 -10.61
C HIS A 154 -29.15 -11.55 -9.72
N ILE A 155 -30.17 -10.76 -10.07
CA ILE A 155 -30.76 -9.69 -9.23
C ILE A 155 -31.33 -10.19 -7.88
N HIS A 156 -31.31 -11.51 -7.59
CA HIS A 156 -32.07 -12.02 -6.45
C HIS A 156 -31.39 -11.94 -5.07
N GLU A 157 -30.05 -11.81 -4.94
CA GLU A 157 -29.45 -11.81 -3.57
C GLU A 157 -28.31 -10.81 -3.30
N GLY A 158 -27.75 -10.13 -4.30
CA GLY A 158 -26.62 -9.22 -4.07
C GLY A 158 -25.39 -9.91 -3.45
N ILE A 159 -24.37 -9.14 -3.07
CA ILE A 159 -23.27 -9.67 -2.23
C ILE A 159 -23.77 -9.71 -0.79
N GLN A 160 -23.74 -10.88 -0.16
CA GLN A 160 -24.12 -11.02 1.25
C GLN A 160 -23.08 -10.35 2.16
N GLU A 161 -23.49 -9.89 3.33
CA GLU A 161 -22.61 -9.14 4.26
C GLU A 161 -21.32 -9.90 4.59
N TRP A 162 -21.41 -11.20 4.83
CA TRP A 162 -20.24 -12.01 5.18
C TRP A 162 -19.24 -12.11 4.02
N GLU A 163 -19.71 -12.16 2.76
CA GLU A 163 -18.89 -12.23 1.55
C GLU A 163 -18.06 -10.96 1.34
N ALA A 164 -18.58 -9.82 1.80
CA ALA A 164 -17.88 -8.54 1.78
C ALA A 164 -17.01 -8.31 3.02
N SER A 165 -17.48 -8.74 4.19
CA SER A 165 -16.80 -8.55 5.47
C SER A 165 -15.50 -9.35 5.57
N TRP A 166 -15.49 -10.64 5.21
CA TRP A 166 -14.30 -11.48 5.40
C TRP A 166 -13.05 -10.97 4.67
N PRO A 167 -13.10 -10.54 3.38
CA PRO A 167 -11.88 -10.08 2.71
C PRO A 167 -11.41 -8.75 3.30
N ILE A 168 -12.31 -7.81 3.62
CA ILE A 168 -11.96 -6.51 4.21
C ILE A 168 -11.34 -6.70 5.60
N LYS A 169 -11.95 -7.53 6.45
CA LYS A 169 -11.45 -7.84 7.80
C LYS A 169 -10.11 -8.57 7.75
N THR A 170 -9.91 -9.43 6.76
CA THR A 170 -8.62 -10.09 6.52
C THR A 170 -7.56 -9.09 6.07
N MET A 171 -7.89 -8.11 5.20
CA MET A 171 -6.97 -7.02 4.85
C MET A 171 -6.60 -6.19 6.09
N GLN A 172 -7.58 -5.80 6.90
CA GLN A 172 -7.35 -5.04 8.13
C GLN A 172 -6.42 -5.78 9.09
N LEU A 173 -6.70 -7.07 9.34
CA LEU A 173 -5.87 -7.91 10.19
C LEU A 173 -4.46 -8.06 9.62
N TYR A 174 -4.34 -8.30 8.32
CA TYR A 174 -3.04 -8.45 7.66
C TYR A 174 -2.18 -7.19 7.81
N VAL A 175 -2.76 -6.01 7.55
CA VAL A 175 -2.05 -4.73 7.70
C VAL A 175 -1.66 -4.50 9.16
N ALA A 176 -2.55 -4.78 10.10
CA ALA A 176 -2.24 -4.65 11.51
C ALA A 176 -1.10 -5.57 11.96
N LEU A 177 -1.13 -6.82 11.51
CA LEU A 177 -0.05 -7.78 11.77
C LEU A 177 1.24 -7.40 11.07
N PHE A 178 1.19 -6.79 9.88
CA PHE A 178 2.39 -6.34 9.18
C PHE A 178 3.19 -5.33 10.02
N TYR A 179 2.52 -4.32 10.59
CA TYR A 179 3.16 -3.35 11.49
C TYR A 179 3.59 -3.97 12.81
N PHE A 180 2.76 -4.82 13.41
CA PHE A 180 3.13 -5.51 14.64
C PHE A 180 4.37 -6.39 14.45
N TRP A 181 4.42 -7.19 13.38
CA TRP A 181 5.57 -8.02 13.08
C TRP A 181 6.78 -7.22 12.61
N SER A 182 6.60 -6.02 12.04
CA SER A 182 7.74 -5.19 11.67
C SER A 182 8.52 -4.72 12.89
N VAL A 183 7.86 -4.39 14.00
CA VAL A 183 8.56 -4.02 15.23
C VAL A 183 9.20 -5.22 15.92
N ILE A 184 8.52 -6.36 15.95
CA ILE A 184 9.11 -7.61 16.46
C ILE A 184 10.36 -7.98 15.66
N ALA A 185 10.33 -7.84 14.33
CA ALA A 185 11.48 -8.08 13.46
C ALA A 185 12.63 -7.10 13.74
N LYS A 186 12.34 -5.80 13.91
CA LYS A 186 13.35 -4.79 14.27
C LYS A 186 14.04 -5.12 15.59
N VAL A 187 13.26 -5.44 16.62
CA VAL A 187 13.79 -5.82 17.95
C VAL A 187 14.58 -7.13 17.85
N ARG A 188 14.09 -8.13 17.12
CA ARG A 188 14.78 -9.43 16.98
C ARG A 188 16.10 -9.33 16.22
N VAL A 189 16.14 -8.52 15.15
CA VAL A 189 17.30 -8.44 14.25
C VAL A 189 18.32 -7.41 14.73
N SER A 190 17.88 -6.27 15.25
CA SER A 190 18.76 -5.17 15.67
C SER A 190 18.82 -4.97 17.18
N GLY A 191 17.87 -5.50 17.96
CA GLY A 191 17.78 -5.21 19.39
C GLY A 191 17.25 -3.80 19.68
N TRP A 192 17.44 -3.34 20.92
CA TRP A 192 16.99 -2.00 21.34
C TRP A 192 17.72 -0.86 20.62
N VAL A 193 18.89 -1.12 20.03
CA VAL A 193 19.68 -0.11 19.30
C VAL A 193 18.91 0.46 18.10
N TRP A 194 17.83 -0.18 17.64
CA TRP A 194 16.99 0.41 16.60
C TRP A 194 16.34 1.73 17.07
N PHE A 195 16.01 1.82 18.36
CA PHE A 195 15.21 2.90 18.93
C PHE A 195 16.01 3.84 19.85
N ALA A 196 17.28 3.54 20.09
CA ALA A 196 18.20 4.40 20.83
C ALA A 196 18.55 5.66 20.02
N GLY A 197 18.90 6.74 20.71
CA GLY A 197 19.26 8.03 20.09
C GLY A 197 20.48 7.96 19.19
N GLU A 198 21.46 7.13 19.57
CA GLU A 198 22.66 6.81 18.78
C GLU A 198 22.50 5.56 17.92
N GLY A 199 21.24 5.26 17.58
CA GLY A 199 20.82 3.99 17.04
C GLY A 199 20.72 3.94 15.52
N ARG A 200 20.01 2.91 15.03
CA ARG A 200 19.83 2.69 13.58
C ARG A 200 19.10 3.83 12.88
N ILE A 201 18.17 4.52 13.55
CA ILE A 201 17.45 5.64 12.94
C ILE A 201 18.43 6.78 12.62
N GLN A 202 19.30 7.14 13.56
CA GLN A 202 20.34 8.17 13.35
C GLN A 202 21.28 7.77 12.21
N GLU A 203 21.76 6.51 12.22
CA GLU A 203 22.61 5.96 11.16
C GLU A 203 21.95 6.10 9.78
N VAL A 204 20.66 5.75 9.66
CA VAL A 204 19.94 5.85 8.39
C VAL A 204 19.76 7.31 7.96
N LEU A 205 19.45 8.23 8.87
CA LEU A 205 19.35 9.66 8.56
C LEU A 205 20.67 10.20 7.98
N ILE A 206 21.80 9.89 8.61
CA ILE A 206 23.12 10.29 8.12
C ILE A 206 23.39 9.69 6.75
N LYS A 207 23.28 8.35 6.62
CA LYS A 207 23.53 7.64 5.35
C LYS A 207 22.67 8.17 4.20
N ARG A 208 21.39 8.46 4.45
CA ARG A 208 20.46 8.95 3.43
C ARG A 208 20.68 10.42 3.07
N SER A 209 21.26 11.21 3.97
CA SER A 209 21.59 12.61 3.71
C SER A 209 22.86 12.76 2.88
N VAL A 210 23.91 11.99 3.18
CA VAL A 210 25.22 12.11 2.49
C VAL A 210 25.28 11.41 1.12
N ARG A 211 24.30 10.56 0.78
CA ARG A 211 24.33 9.76 -0.47
C ARG A 211 24.36 10.58 -1.77
N TRP A 212 24.01 11.86 -1.69
CA TRP A 212 24.01 12.78 -2.84
C TRP A 212 25.28 13.64 -2.92
N GLY A 213 26.26 13.36 -2.05
CA GLY A 213 27.49 14.12 -1.93
C GLY A 213 27.41 15.23 -0.89
N VAL A 214 28.57 15.84 -0.68
CA VAL A 214 28.77 17.04 0.13
C VAL A 214 29.38 18.13 -0.75
N THR A 215 29.09 19.39 -0.45
CA THR A 215 29.70 20.54 -1.11
C THR A 215 31.14 20.71 -0.64
N ASP A 216 31.91 21.57 -1.33
CA ASP A 216 33.28 21.90 -0.93
C ASP A 216 33.35 22.56 0.45
N GLN A 217 32.24 23.14 0.92
CA GLN A 217 32.07 23.73 2.25
C GLN A 217 31.67 22.68 3.31
N GLY A 218 31.51 21.42 2.93
CA GLY A 218 31.12 20.32 3.83
C GLY A 218 29.62 20.19 4.09
N GLU A 219 28.78 20.91 3.34
CA GLU A 219 27.32 20.85 3.50
C GLU A 219 26.73 19.69 2.68
N VAL A 220 25.68 19.04 3.19
CA VAL A 220 25.03 17.97 2.41
C VAL A 220 24.25 18.54 1.22
N VAL A 221 24.47 17.96 0.03
CA VAL A 221 23.87 18.46 -1.23
C VAL A 221 22.34 18.36 -1.23
N LYS A 222 21.79 17.35 -0.54
CA LYS A 222 20.35 17.17 -0.35
C LYS A 222 20.04 16.71 1.06
N ASN A 223 18.82 17.01 1.51
CA ASN A 223 18.26 16.50 2.77
C ASN A 223 18.99 16.99 4.04
N GLY A 224 19.39 18.27 4.06
CA GLY A 224 20.07 18.93 5.19
C GLY A 224 19.34 18.79 6.53
N LEU A 225 18.01 18.90 6.52
CA LEU A 225 17.18 18.73 7.72
C LEU A 225 17.42 17.37 8.39
N SER A 226 17.58 16.30 7.61
CA SER A 226 17.80 14.96 8.16
C SER A 226 19.20 14.81 8.75
N PHE A 227 20.19 15.48 8.16
CA PHE A 227 21.55 15.52 8.68
C PHE A 227 21.63 16.33 9.98
N GLU A 228 20.91 17.45 10.06
CA GLU A 228 20.79 18.27 11.26
C GLU A 228 20.04 17.54 12.38
N LEU A 229 18.88 16.94 12.09
CA LEU A 229 18.13 16.12 13.05
C LEU A 229 18.95 14.96 13.60
N ALA A 230 19.82 14.36 12.77
CA ALA A 230 20.72 13.31 13.21
C ALA A 230 21.73 13.79 14.26
N GLN A 231 21.97 15.09 14.44
CA GLN A 231 22.83 15.63 15.50
C GLN A 231 22.14 15.71 16.87
N HIS A 232 20.86 15.32 16.96
CA HIS A 232 20.08 15.39 18.20
C HIS A 232 19.61 13.99 18.66
N PRO A 233 20.48 13.17 19.28
CA PRO A 233 20.17 11.80 19.71
C PRO A 233 18.88 11.69 20.54
N GLU A 234 18.63 12.63 21.45
CA GLU A 234 17.43 12.64 22.31
C GLU A 234 16.13 12.72 21.48
N LEU A 235 16.11 13.55 20.43
CA LEU A 235 14.96 13.66 19.52
C LEU A 235 14.80 12.38 18.69
N ILE A 236 15.92 11.81 18.23
CA ILE A 236 15.90 10.55 17.49
C ILE A 236 15.36 9.40 18.36
N GLN A 237 15.75 9.36 19.63
CA GLN A 237 15.24 8.38 20.58
C GLN A 237 13.74 8.54 20.80
N LEU A 238 13.26 9.78 20.98
CA LEU A 238 11.83 10.06 21.08
C LEU A 238 11.07 9.55 19.84
N PHE A 239 11.57 9.83 18.64
CA PHE A 239 10.97 9.31 17.41
C PHE A 239 11.00 7.79 17.34
N GLY A 240 12.11 7.16 17.75
CA GLY A 240 12.20 5.71 17.88
C GLY A 240 11.10 5.14 18.78
N ILE A 241 10.94 5.68 19.98
CA ILE A 241 9.91 5.24 20.94
C ILE A 241 8.50 5.44 20.36
N LEU A 242 8.24 6.53 19.64
CA LEU A 242 6.96 6.75 18.98
C LEU A 242 6.70 5.71 17.88
N VAL A 243 7.71 5.37 17.06
CA VAL A 243 7.60 4.32 16.04
C VAL A 243 7.29 2.96 16.68
N LEU A 244 8.01 2.62 17.76
CA LEU A 244 7.74 1.42 18.55
C LEU A 244 6.28 1.39 19.02
N ALA A 245 5.81 2.48 19.62
CA ALA A 245 4.45 2.57 20.14
C ALA A 245 3.39 2.43 19.05
N PHE A 246 3.59 3.06 17.88
CA PHE A 246 2.67 2.95 16.75
C PHE A 246 2.66 1.55 16.14
N GLU A 247 3.82 0.96 15.88
CA GLU A 247 3.91 -0.36 15.26
C GLU A 247 3.39 -1.46 16.20
N LEU A 248 3.74 -1.41 17.49
CA LEU A 248 3.26 -2.35 18.50
C LEU A 248 1.77 -2.17 18.79
N GLY A 249 1.30 -0.92 18.82
CA GLY A 249 -0.09 -0.56 19.08
C GLY A 249 -1.02 -0.74 17.88
N PHE A 250 -0.51 -1.00 16.68
CA PHE A 250 -1.34 -1.07 15.47
C PHE A 250 -2.50 -2.09 15.56
N PRO A 251 -2.34 -3.30 16.14
CA PRO A 251 -3.46 -4.23 16.34
C PRO A 251 -4.62 -3.68 17.17
N LEU A 252 -4.38 -2.70 18.05
CA LEU A 252 -5.44 -2.04 18.82
C LEU A 252 -6.45 -1.32 17.90
N LEU A 253 -6.02 -0.92 16.70
CA LEU A 253 -6.88 -0.30 15.70
C LEU A 253 -8.09 -1.17 15.32
N LEU A 254 -7.95 -2.50 15.39
CA LEU A 254 -9.03 -3.46 15.13
C LEU A 254 -10.10 -3.44 16.23
N LEU A 255 -9.74 -3.00 17.44
CA LEU A 255 -10.61 -2.96 18.61
C LEU A 255 -11.24 -1.58 18.82
N ILE A 256 -10.64 -0.53 18.25
CA ILE A 256 -11.14 0.85 18.35
C ILE A 256 -12.44 0.98 17.56
N LYS A 257 -13.56 1.15 18.28
CA LYS A 257 -14.89 1.40 17.67
C LYS A 257 -15.11 2.87 17.31
N SER A 258 -14.47 3.80 18.02
CA SER A 258 -14.60 5.23 17.75
C SER A 258 -13.91 5.62 16.44
N VAL A 259 -14.69 6.11 15.48
CA VAL A 259 -14.17 6.59 14.19
C VAL A 259 -13.17 7.73 14.38
N LYS A 260 -13.40 8.62 15.35
CA LYS A 260 -12.50 9.75 15.66
C LYS A 260 -11.13 9.26 16.14
N LEU A 261 -11.11 8.28 17.04
CA LEU A 261 -9.86 7.73 17.57
C LEU A 261 -9.12 6.92 16.50
N ARG A 262 -9.85 6.17 15.68
CA ARG A 262 -9.30 5.44 14.53
C ARG A 262 -8.66 6.40 13.53
N LEU A 263 -9.35 7.50 13.21
CA LEU A 263 -8.83 8.55 12.33
C LEU A 263 -7.58 9.21 12.92
N ALA A 264 -7.61 9.59 14.20
CA ALA A 264 -6.45 10.17 14.88
C ALA A 264 -5.23 9.23 14.82
N PHE A 265 -5.42 7.94 15.10
CA PHE A 265 -4.37 6.94 15.00
C PHE A 265 -3.81 6.84 13.57
N ILE A 266 -4.68 6.68 12.57
CA ILE A 266 -4.30 6.57 11.15
C ILE A 266 -3.61 7.84 10.64
N MET A 267 -4.04 9.02 11.08
CA MET A 267 -3.38 10.29 10.76
C MET A 267 -1.96 10.33 11.36
N GLY A 268 -1.78 9.84 12.59
CA GLY A 268 -0.47 9.69 13.21
C GLY A 268 0.46 8.77 12.41
N VAL A 269 -0.01 7.58 12.01
CA VAL A 269 0.81 6.66 11.20
C VAL A 269 1.05 7.22 9.79
N THR A 270 0.09 7.93 9.20
CA THR A 270 0.27 8.62 7.92
C THR A 270 1.36 9.69 8.01
N ALA A 271 1.33 10.51 9.06
CA ALA A 271 2.38 11.49 9.32
C ALA A 271 3.75 10.80 9.48
N PHE A 272 3.82 9.67 10.18
CA PHE A 272 5.05 8.87 10.27
C PHE A 272 5.59 8.42 8.89
N HIS A 273 4.74 7.93 7.98
CA HIS A 273 5.18 7.55 6.63
C HIS A 273 5.62 8.75 5.79
N ILE A 274 4.93 9.88 5.91
CA ILE A 274 5.32 11.12 5.23
C ILE A 274 6.68 11.60 5.76
N SER A 275 6.87 11.63 7.08
CA SER A 275 8.15 12.00 7.69
C SER A 275 9.27 11.04 7.29
N SER A 276 9.01 9.73 7.24
CA SER A 276 9.98 8.74 6.77
C SER A 276 10.35 8.92 5.30
N PHE A 277 9.39 9.33 4.47
CA PHE A 277 9.65 9.66 3.08
C PHE A 277 10.52 10.93 2.97
N VAL A 278 10.13 12.01 3.62
CA VAL A 278 10.83 13.30 3.56
C VAL A 278 12.24 13.19 4.15
N LEU A 279 12.39 12.53 5.30
CA LEU A 279 13.65 12.51 6.04
C LEU A 279 14.57 11.35 5.64
N MET A 280 14.02 10.20 5.31
CA MET A 280 14.83 8.98 5.09
C MET A 280 14.74 8.47 3.65
N ASP A 281 13.97 9.12 2.77
CA ASP A 281 13.62 8.63 1.44
C ASP A 281 13.09 7.18 1.45
N VAL A 282 12.28 6.88 2.47
CA VAL A 282 11.62 5.60 2.62
C VAL A 282 10.24 5.67 1.96
N ASN A 283 10.09 4.91 0.88
CA ASN A 283 9.05 5.14 -0.12
C ASN A 283 7.81 4.25 0.07
N PHE A 284 6.92 4.63 0.99
CA PHE A 284 5.65 3.95 1.30
C PHE A 284 4.40 4.72 0.87
N LEU A 285 4.45 5.41 -0.28
CA LEU A 285 3.42 6.37 -0.70
C LEU A 285 2.00 5.80 -0.91
N LEU A 286 1.83 4.49 -1.06
CA LEU A 286 0.50 3.86 -1.17
C LEU A 286 -0.17 3.61 0.18
N ILE A 287 0.60 3.57 1.26
CA ILE A 287 0.10 3.21 2.59
C ILE A 287 -1.09 4.08 3.04
N PRO A 288 -1.13 5.41 2.80
CA PRO A 288 -2.30 6.21 3.12
C PRO A 288 -3.60 5.73 2.44
N PHE A 289 -3.52 5.25 1.19
CA PHE A 289 -4.69 4.66 0.50
C PHE A 289 -5.06 3.29 1.07
N VAL A 290 -4.08 2.51 1.54
CA VAL A 290 -4.35 1.25 2.22
C VAL A 290 -5.18 1.48 3.48
N TYR A 291 -4.97 2.57 4.21
CA TYR A 291 -5.72 2.83 5.43
C TYR A 291 -7.24 3.00 5.23
N LEU A 292 -7.69 3.20 3.99
CA LEU A 292 -9.11 3.20 3.65
C LEU A 292 -9.79 1.87 3.98
N ILE A 293 -9.06 0.75 4.05
CA ILE A 293 -9.62 -0.54 4.48
C ILE A 293 -10.23 -0.49 5.89
N PHE A 294 -9.81 0.44 6.74
CA PHE A 294 -10.27 0.56 8.13
C PHE A 294 -11.57 1.37 8.27
N PHE A 295 -12.14 1.87 7.18
CA PHE A 295 -13.35 2.68 7.21
C PHE A 295 -14.43 2.10 6.29
N ASP A 296 -15.69 2.28 6.65
CA ASP A 296 -16.77 2.11 5.70
C ASP A 296 -16.83 3.34 4.80
N LEU A 297 -16.57 3.13 3.51
CA LEU A 297 -16.46 4.21 2.52
C LEU A 297 -17.82 4.61 1.95
N VAL A 298 -18.88 3.84 2.22
CA VAL A 298 -20.22 4.07 1.66
C VAL A 298 -20.75 5.47 2.02
N PRO A 299 -20.76 5.92 3.30
CA PRO A 299 -21.29 7.24 3.64
C PRO A 299 -20.51 8.38 2.97
N ILE A 300 -19.19 8.22 2.86
CA ILE A 300 -18.30 9.21 2.23
C ILE A 300 -18.59 9.27 0.72
N HIS A 301 -18.74 8.12 0.08
CA HIS A 301 -19.04 8.04 -1.35
C HIS A 301 -20.40 8.64 -1.68
N GLN A 302 -21.43 8.36 -0.89
CA GLN A 302 -22.77 8.93 -1.05
C GLN A 302 -22.76 10.45 -0.87
N TRP A 303 -22.01 10.97 0.12
CA TRP A 303 -21.82 12.40 0.32
C TRP A 303 -21.07 13.07 -0.85
N LEU A 304 -20.03 12.43 -1.40
CA LEU A 304 -19.34 12.93 -2.59
C LEU A 304 -20.27 12.99 -3.79
N LYS A 305 -21.08 11.95 -3.98
CA LYS A 305 -22.06 11.88 -5.07
C LYS A 305 -23.11 13.00 -4.95
N SER A 306 -23.65 13.25 -3.76
CA SER A 306 -24.66 14.30 -3.56
C SER A 306 -24.12 15.71 -3.79
N ARG A 307 -22.83 15.96 -3.50
CA ARG A 307 -22.17 17.24 -3.77
C ARG A 307 -21.70 17.44 -5.21
N ALA A 308 -21.27 16.37 -5.88
CA ALA A 308 -20.80 16.43 -7.26
C ALA A 308 -21.97 16.53 -8.27
N TRP A 309 -23.10 15.89 -7.97
CA TRP A 309 -24.24 15.80 -8.89
C TRP A 309 -24.81 17.15 -9.37
N PRO A 310 -24.94 18.20 -8.53
CA PRO A 310 -25.40 19.52 -8.98
C PRO A 310 -24.44 20.21 -9.98
N LEU A 311 -23.13 19.93 -9.91
CA LEU A 311 -22.13 20.54 -10.79
C LEU A 311 -22.20 19.95 -12.20
N PHE A 312 -22.49 18.65 -12.33
CA PHE A 312 -22.58 17.97 -13.63
C PHE A 312 -23.96 18.12 -14.32
N ARG A 313 -25.00 18.56 -13.59
CA ARG A 313 -26.35 18.78 -14.15
C ARG A 313 -26.57 20.18 -14.72
N ARG A 314 -25.66 21.13 -14.49
CA ARG A 314 -25.62 22.39 -15.24
C ARG A 314 -25.05 22.13 -16.64
N GLY A 315 -25.76 21.35 -17.44
CA GLY A 315 -25.61 21.45 -18.89
C GLY A 315 -26.03 22.86 -19.33
N PRO A 316 -25.40 23.44 -20.36
CA PRO A 316 -25.80 24.75 -20.85
C PRO A 316 -27.29 24.69 -21.17
N SER A 317 -28.10 25.50 -20.48
CA SER A 317 -29.45 25.76 -20.95
C SER A 317 -29.30 26.35 -22.34
N ILE A 318 -29.69 25.61 -23.37
CA ILE A 318 -29.86 26.16 -24.71
C ILE A 318 -31.01 27.15 -24.56
N ALA A 319 -30.66 28.41 -24.30
CA ALA A 319 -31.58 29.52 -24.41
C ALA A 319 -31.89 29.64 -25.91
N GLY A 320 -33.16 29.37 -26.25
CA GLY A 320 -33.70 29.53 -27.60
C GLY A 320 -33.90 30.99 -27.97
#